data_AF-A0A930MIY2-F1
#
_entry.id   AF-A0A930MIY2-F1
#
_cell.length_a   1.000
_cell.length_b   1.000
_cell.length_c   1.000
_cell.angle_alpha   90.00
_cell.angle_beta   90.00
_cell.angle_gamma   90.00
#
_symmetry.space_group_name_H-M   'P 1'
#
loop_
_entity.id
_entity.type
_entity.pdbx_description
1 polymer ?
#
loop_
_entity_poly.entity_id
_entity_poly.type
_entity_poly.pdbx_seq_one_letter_code
_entity_poly.pdbx_strand_id
1 'polypeptide(L)'
;MNSFFERQFRLRENHTTVSTEVIAGLTTFATMGYVLAVVPHMMGEAGVPTGAMLTGMVLMIFVTSMAMGLYTNRPFALAPGMGSVAIFSITMVQLQNVPIGVASAIVFLSGLLFIIVTVLGIRKAIVMTIPRGIKISISAGVGIFLAVIGMRNAKLLAVNAKRVA
;
A
#
# COMPACT_ATOMS: atom_id res chain seq x y z
N MET A 1 23.64 26.44 -14.47
CA MET A 1 24.06 25.09 -14.03
C MET A 1 22.82 24.19 -14.10
N ASN A 2 22.56 23.64 -15.30
CA ASN A 2 21.40 22.80 -15.59
C ASN A 2 21.62 21.39 -15.03
N SER A 3 21.34 21.22 -13.75
CA SER A 3 21.32 19.92 -13.11
C SER A 3 20.22 19.06 -13.72
N PHE A 4 20.50 17.79 -14.03
CA PHE A 4 19.51 16.78 -14.48
C PHE A 4 18.25 16.80 -13.60
N PHE A 5 18.43 17.04 -12.30
CA PHE A 5 17.35 17.16 -11.32
C PHE A 5 16.39 18.33 -11.59
N GLU A 6 16.89 19.46 -12.09
CA GLU A 6 16.05 20.62 -12.41
C GLU A 6 15.24 20.37 -13.69
N ARG A 7 15.84 19.70 -14.68
CA ARG A 7 15.16 19.40 -15.95
C ARG A 7 14.08 18.33 -15.80
N GLN A 8 14.30 17.35 -14.93
CA GLN A 8 13.37 16.25 -14.75
C GLN A 8 12.37 16.47 -13.60
N PHE A 9 12.82 16.89 -12.42
CA PHE A 9 11.97 17.02 -11.23
C PHE A 9 11.51 18.46 -10.95
N ARG A 10 12.06 19.45 -11.67
CA ARG A 10 11.68 20.87 -11.57
C ARG A 10 11.63 21.38 -10.13
N LEU A 11 12.72 21.13 -9.39
CA LEU A 11 12.80 21.40 -7.96
C LEU A 11 12.55 22.88 -7.63
N ARG A 12 12.99 23.83 -8.45
CA ARG A 12 12.70 25.25 -8.23
C ARG A 12 11.23 25.61 -8.46
N GLU A 13 10.58 25.00 -9.45
CA GLU A 13 9.13 25.19 -9.68
C GLU A 13 8.31 24.62 -8.52
N ASN A 14 8.79 23.54 -7.91
CA ASN A 14 8.17 22.92 -6.74
C ASN A 14 8.59 23.57 -5.41
N HIS A 15 9.44 24.61 -5.44
CA HIS A 15 10.00 25.26 -4.25
C HIS A 15 10.71 24.30 -3.27
N THR A 16 11.34 23.24 -3.76
CA THR A 16 12.06 22.25 -2.93
C THR A 16 13.56 22.22 -3.19
N THR A 17 14.31 21.62 -2.26
CA THR A 17 15.75 21.38 -2.38
C THR A 17 16.06 19.89 -2.30
N VAL A 18 17.20 19.47 -2.83
CA VAL A 18 17.63 18.05 -2.78
C VAL A 18 17.65 17.52 -1.34
N SER A 19 18.11 18.32 -0.36
CA SER A 19 18.10 17.93 1.05
C SER A 19 16.68 17.72 1.59
N THR A 20 15.74 18.59 1.21
CA THR A 20 14.32 18.44 1.59
C THR A 20 13.73 17.15 1.01
N GLU A 21 14.01 16.84 -0.25
CA GLU A 21 13.51 15.63 -0.93
C GLU A 21 14.08 14.36 -0.30
N VAL A 22 15.37 14.35 0.07
CA VAL A 22 15.98 13.21 0.77
C VAL A 22 15.32 12.97 2.13
N ILE A 23 15.08 14.04 2.91
CA ILE A 23 14.40 13.94 4.21
C ILE A 23 12.95 13.50 4.03
N ALA A 24 12.24 14.02 3.02
CA ALA A 24 10.87 13.61 2.70
C ALA A 24 10.80 12.13 2.30
N GLY A 25 11.76 11.66 1.50
CA GLY A 25 11.91 10.26 1.13
C GLY A 25 12.16 9.36 2.35
N LEU A 26 13.08 9.75 3.23
CA LEU A 26 13.38 9.01 4.45
C LEU A 26 12.17 8.97 5.41
N THR A 27 11.46 10.09 5.53
CA THR A 27 10.23 10.19 6.33
C THR A 27 9.15 9.27 5.76
N THR A 28 8.96 9.26 4.44
CA THR A 28 8.01 8.37 3.74
C THR A 28 8.37 6.90 3.92
N PHE A 29 9.66 6.57 3.85
CA PHE A 29 10.13 5.21 4.13
C PHE A 29 9.80 4.80 5.57
N ALA A 30 10.11 5.65 6.54
CA ALA A 30 9.84 5.37 7.96
C ALA A 30 8.35 5.18 8.24
N THR A 31 7.46 5.99 7.65
CA THR A 31 6.01 5.85 7.84
C THR A 31 5.43 4.58 7.21
N MET A 32 6.05 4.07 6.14
CA MET A 32 5.63 2.84 5.46
C MET A 32 6.31 1.58 6.02
N GLY A 33 7.28 1.72 6.93
CA GLY A 33 8.07 0.61 7.46
C GLY A 33 7.23 -0.52 8.09
N TYR A 34 6.05 -0.21 8.62
CA TYR A 34 5.14 -1.23 9.18
C TYR A 34 4.76 -2.32 8.16
N VAL A 35 4.67 -1.98 6.87
CA VAL A 35 4.31 -2.91 5.79
C VAL A 35 5.32 -4.06 5.70
N LEU A 36 6.59 -3.79 5.99
CA LEU A 36 7.68 -4.78 5.96
C LEU A 36 7.50 -5.88 7.01
N ALA A 37 6.83 -5.59 8.13
CA ALA A 37 6.54 -6.59 9.14
C ALA A 37 5.16 -7.23 8.94
N VAL A 38 4.15 -6.42 8.66
CA VAL A 38 2.74 -6.86 8.71
C VAL A 38 2.37 -7.71 7.49
N VAL A 39 2.76 -7.32 6.27
CA VAL A 39 2.37 -8.06 5.07
C VAL A 39 3.00 -9.46 5.03
N PRO A 40 4.32 -9.64 5.24
CA PRO A 40 4.90 -10.97 5.28
C PRO A 40 4.33 -11.83 6.40
N HIS A 41 4.00 -11.26 7.56
CA HIS A 41 3.37 -11.98 8.65
C HIS A 41 1.99 -12.52 8.25
N MET A 42 1.10 -11.66 7.73
CA MET A 42 -0.25 -12.07 7.30
C MET A 42 -0.23 -13.09 6.16
N MET A 43 0.67 -12.91 5.20
CA MET A 43 0.83 -13.85 4.08
C MET A 43 1.45 -15.17 4.55
N GLY A 44 2.32 -15.13 5.56
CA GLY A 44 2.87 -16.30 6.24
C GLY A 44 1.80 -17.16 6.90
N GLU A 45 0.85 -16.54 7.59
CA GLU A 45 -0.30 -17.23 8.18
C GLU A 45 -1.22 -17.84 7.11
N ALA A 46 -1.22 -17.29 5.89
CA ALA A 46 -1.92 -17.85 4.73
C ALA A 46 -1.12 -18.95 4.01
N GLY A 47 0.06 -19.35 4.50
CA GLY A 47 0.88 -20.42 3.91
C GLY A 47 1.86 -19.96 2.83
N VAL A 48 2.05 -18.66 2.63
CA VAL A 48 3.06 -18.12 1.69
C VAL A 48 4.42 -18.00 2.39
N PRO A 49 5.54 -18.45 1.80
CA PRO A 49 6.86 -18.28 2.40
C PRO A 49 7.19 -16.81 2.69
N THR A 50 7.38 -16.50 3.97
CA THR A 50 7.53 -15.12 4.46
C THR A 50 8.76 -14.41 3.89
N GLY A 51 9.89 -15.11 3.78
CA GLY A 51 11.13 -14.58 3.20
C GLY A 51 10.96 -14.19 1.74
N ALA A 52 10.40 -15.09 0.91
CA ALA A 52 10.16 -14.82 -0.51
C ALA A 52 9.13 -13.71 -0.71
N MET A 53 8.08 -13.67 0.13
CA MET A 53 7.08 -12.61 0.09
C MET A 53 7.68 -11.24 0.42
N LEU A 54 8.49 -11.14 1.47
CA LEU A 54 9.17 -9.90 1.85
C LEU A 54 10.05 -9.39 0.71
N THR A 55 10.92 -10.24 0.17
CA THR A 55 11.84 -9.85 -0.90
C THR A 55 11.09 -9.43 -2.17
N GLY A 56 10.08 -10.20 -2.58
CA GLY A 56 9.26 -9.90 -3.75
C GLY A 56 8.49 -8.59 -3.58
N MET A 57 7.91 -8.37 -2.40
CA MET A 57 7.20 -7.14 -2.06
C MET A 57 8.12 -5.92 -2.12
N VAL A 58 9.29 -5.96 -1.47
CA VAL A 58 10.23 -4.84 -1.44
C VAL A 58 10.70 -4.49 -2.84
N LEU A 59 11.03 -5.49 -3.67
CA LEU A 59 11.43 -5.27 -5.06
C LEU A 59 10.31 -4.62 -5.88
N MET A 60 9.07 -5.10 -5.73
CA MET A 60 7.92 -4.53 -6.43
C MET A 60 7.61 -3.10 -5.98
N ILE A 61 7.67 -2.82 -4.67
CA ILE A 61 7.52 -1.47 -4.11
C ILE A 61 8.59 -0.54 -4.68
N PHE A 62 9.84 -0.98 -4.74
CA PHE A 62 10.95 -0.22 -5.28
C PHE A 62 10.74 0.10 -6.77
N VAL A 63 10.47 -0.92 -7.59
CA VAL A 63 10.27 -0.74 -9.05
C VAL A 63 9.09 0.17 -9.34
N THR A 64 7.96 -0.04 -8.67
CA THR A 64 6.74 0.75 -8.92
C THR A 64 6.87 2.19 -8.40
N SER A 65 7.46 2.40 -7.22
CA SER A 65 7.70 3.76 -6.69
C SER A 65 8.74 4.52 -7.54
N MET A 66 9.78 3.82 -8.02
CA MET A 66 10.76 4.40 -8.94
C MET A 66 10.13 4.76 -10.28
N ALA A 67 9.24 3.92 -10.81
CA ALA A 67 8.48 4.25 -12.02
C ALA A 67 7.61 5.49 -11.82
N MET A 68 6.95 5.66 -10.67
CA MET A 68 6.19 6.87 -10.36
C MET A 68 7.06 8.13 -10.33
N GLY A 69 8.24 8.02 -9.72
CA GLY A 69 9.21 9.12 -9.65
C GLY A 69 9.80 9.49 -11.00
N LEU A 70 10.26 8.52 -11.79
CA LEU A 70 10.99 8.79 -13.04
C LEU A 70 10.07 8.99 -14.26
N TYR A 71 8.97 8.25 -14.36
CA TYR A 71 8.10 8.28 -15.53
C TYR A 71 6.97 9.31 -15.39
N THR A 72 6.30 9.34 -14.23
CA THR A 72 5.21 10.31 -14.00
C THR A 72 5.65 11.59 -13.32
N ASN A 73 6.89 11.64 -12.79
CA ASN A 73 7.40 12.75 -12.00
C ASN A 73 6.43 13.16 -10.87
N ARG A 74 5.94 12.17 -10.12
CA ARG A 74 5.03 12.39 -8.97
C ARG A 74 5.59 11.75 -7.70
N PRO A 75 5.54 12.45 -6.54
CA PRO A 75 6.08 11.98 -5.28
C PRO A 75 5.11 10.97 -4.60
N PHE A 76 4.89 9.83 -5.25
CA PHE A 76 4.02 8.77 -4.73
C PHE A 76 4.79 7.48 -4.50
N ALA A 77 4.85 7.06 -3.23
CA ALA A 77 5.30 5.73 -2.85
C ALA A 77 4.15 4.73 -3.00
N LEU A 78 4.41 3.63 -3.70
CA LEU A 78 3.43 2.60 -3.98
C LEU A 78 3.71 1.37 -3.12
N ALA A 79 2.74 1.00 -2.28
CA ALA A 79 2.77 -0.21 -1.50
C ALA A 79 1.44 -0.97 -1.62
N PRO A 80 1.43 -2.29 -1.30
CA PRO A 80 0.20 -3.07 -1.26
C PRO A 80 -0.82 -2.44 -0.31
N GLY A 81 -2.07 -2.34 -0.76
CA GLY A 81 -3.17 -1.89 0.09
C GLY A 81 -3.42 -2.91 1.21
N MET A 82 -3.30 -2.49 2.47
CA MET A 82 -3.49 -3.39 3.61
C MET A 82 -4.86 -4.10 3.62
N GLY A 83 -5.91 -3.41 3.15
CA GLY A 83 -7.25 -4.00 3.05
C GLY A 83 -7.31 -5.19 2.08
N SER A 84 -6.67 -5.10 0.91
CA SER A 84 -6.65 -6.20 -0.05
C SER A 84 -5.77 -7.36 0.43
N VAL A 85 -4.67 -7.08 1.12
CA VAL A 85 -3.83 -8.11 1.75
C VAL A 85 -4.61 -8.88 2.83
N ALA A 86 -5.42 -8.19 3.64
CA ALA A 86 -6.27 -8.82 4.65
C ALA A 86 -7.36 -9.70 4.04
N ILE A 87 -8.05 -9.22 3.00
CA ILE A 87 -9.08 -10.00 2.30
C ILE A 87 -8.45 -11.26 1.69
N PHE A 88 -7.29 -11.14 1.06
CA PHE A 88 -6.60 -12.28 0.46
C PHE A 88 -6.20 -13.32 1.52
N SER A 89 -5.42 -12.91 2.52
CA SER A 89 -4.83 -13.83 3.51
C SER A 89 -5.87 -14.40 4.47
N ILE A 90 -6.69 -13.54 5.08
CA ILE A 90 -7.65 -13.95 6.11
C ILE A 90 -8.93 -14.48 5.47
N THR A 91 -9.59 -13.68 4.63
CA THR A 91 -10.92 -14.04 4.13
C THR A 91 -10.88 -15.17 3.11
N MET A 92 -10.08 -15.06 2.06
CA MET A 92 -10.07 -16.06 0.99
C MET A 92 -9.32 -17.32 1.41
N VAL A 93 -8.10 -17.18 1.91
CA VAL A 93 -7.25 -18.34 2.19
C VAL A 93 -7.59 -18.98 3.54
N GLN A 94 -7.62 -18.24 4.65
CA GLN A 94 -7.87 -18.85 5.98
C GLN A 94 -9.34 -19.20 6.23
N LEU A 95 -10.28 -18.29 5.98
CA LEU A 95 -11.70 -18.51 6.30
C LEU A 95 -12.42 -19.34 5.24
N GLN A 96 -12.20 -19.03 3.96
CA GLN A 96 -12.87 -19.74 2.84
C GLN A 96 -12.08 -20.94 2.31
N ASN A 97 -10.87 -21.20 2.82
CA ASN A 97 -10.00 -22.31 2.40
C ASN A 97 -9.75 -22.36 0.89
N VAL A 98 -9.74 -21.19 0.22
CA VAL A 98 -9.44 -21.10 -1.20
C VAL A 98 -7.94 -21.39 -1.40
N PRO A 99 -7.55 -22.31 -2.29
CA PRO A 99 -6.15 -22.57 -2.58
C PRO A 99 -5.43 -21.28 -3.04
N ILE A 100 -4.21 -21.05 -2.53
CA ILE A 100 -3.43 -19.83 -2.80
C ILE A 100 -3.30 -19.55 -4.30
N GLY A 101 -3.05 -20.58 -5.12
CA GLY A 101 -2.96 -20.42 -6.57
C GLY A 101 -4.23 -19.87 -7.21
N VAL A 102 -5.40 -20.32 -6.76
CA VAL A 102 -6.71 -19.83 -7.23
C VAL A 102 -6.94 -18.40 -6.73
N ALA A 103 -6.65 -18.12 -5.45
CA ALA A 103 -6.75 -16.78 -4.91
C ALA A 103 -5.84 -15.79 -5.67
N SER A 104 -4.61 -16.18 -5.99
CA SER A 104 -3.67 -15.36 -6.77
C SER A 104 -4.17 -15.11 -8.19
N ALA A 105 -4.79 -16.12 -8.83
CA ALA A 105 -5.40 -15.94 -10.15
C ALA A 105 -6.58 -14.95 -10.11
N ILE A 106 -7.41 -15.00 -9.06
CA ILE A 106 -8.50 -14.04 -8.85
C ILE A 106 -7.94 -12.63 -8.69
N VAL A 107 -6.91 -12.43 -7.88
CA VAL A 107 -6.25 -11.12 -7.71
C VAL A 107 -5.68 -10.63 -9.04
N PHE A 108 -5.00 -11.49 -9.79
CA PHE A 108 -4.44 -11.15 -11.09
C PHE A 108 -5.54 -10.71 -12.08
N LEU A 109 -6.63 -11.47 -12.18
CA LEU A 109 -7.76 -11.15 -13.04
C LEU A 109 -8.46 -9.86 -12.61
N SER A 110 -8.59 -9.62 -11.29
CA SER A 110 -9.13 -8.37 -10.76
C SER A 110 -8.27 -7.17 -11.14
N GLY A 111 -6.94 -7.32 -11.17
CA GLY A 111 -6.00 -6.31 -11.62
C GLY A 111 -6.16 -6.00 -13.11
N LEU A 112 -6.30 -7.03 -13.95
CA LEU A 112 -6.55 -6.85 -15.37
C LEU A 112 -7.88 -6.14 -15.63
N LEU A 113 -8.94 -6.56 -14.94
CA LEU A 113 -10.25 -5.91 -15.00
C LEU A 113 -10.15 -4.44 -14.54
N PHE A 114 -9.41 -4.16 -13.47
CA PHE A 114 -9.21 -2.81 -12.97
C PHE A 114 -8.50 -1.89 -13.97
N ILE A 115 -7.55 -2.42 -14.75
CA ILE A 115 -6.91 -1.68 -15.85
C ILE A 115 -7.96 -1.32 -16.91
N ILE A 116 -8.77 -2.29 -17.35
CA ILE A 116 -9.82 -2.07 -18.35
C ILE A 116 -10.80 -0.98 -17.86
N VAL A 117 -11.31 -1.12 -16.64
CA VAL A 117 -12.22 -0.14 -16.01
C VAL A 117 -11.58 1.25 -15.88
N THR A 118 -10.27 1.32 -15.62
CA THR A 118 -9.54 2.58 -15.54
C THR A 118 -9.41 3.26 -16.90
N VAL A 119 -9.12 2.50 -17.95
CA VAL A 119 -9.04 3.00 -19.34
C VAL A 119 -10.41 3.50 -19.82
N LEU A 120 -11.50 2.82 -19.44
CA LEU A 120 -12.87 3.23 -19.74
C LEU A 120 -13.34 4.48 -18.97
N GLY A 121 -12.52 5.04 -18.08
CA GLY A 121 -12.84 6.29 -17.36
C GLY A 121 -13.80 6.13 -16.18
N ILE A 122 -14.29 4.92 -15.92
CA ILE A 122 -15.24 4.60 -14.83
C ILE A 122 -14.65 4.99 -13.46
N ARG A 123 -13.34 4.79 -13.27
CA ARG A 123 -12.63 5.19 -12.04
C ARG A 123 -12.88 6.65 -11.66
N LYS A 124 -12.87 7.55 -12.64
CA LYS A 124 -13.06 8.99 -12.41
C LYS A 124 -14.50 9.29 -12.00
N ALA A 125 -15.48 8.63 -12.62
CA ALA A 125 -16.89 8.76 -12.27
C ALA A 125 -17.14 8.34 -10.81
N ILE A 126 -16.65 7.17 -10.40
CA ILE A 126 -16.79 6.67 -9.02
C ILE A 126 -16.24 7.69 -8.01
N VAL A 127 -15.02 8.19 -8.23
CA VAL A 127 -14.37 9.13 -7.31
C VAL A 127 -15.13 10.47 -7.25
N MET A 128 -15.76 10.90 -8.34
CA MET A 128 -16.57 12.13 -8.35
C MET A 128 -17.88 11.97 -7.57
N THR A 129 -18.47 10.78 -7.57
CA THR A 129 -19.71 10.50 -6.82
C THR A 129 -19.50 10.47 -5.30
N ILE A 130 -18.30 10.11 -4.81
CA ILE A 130 -18.05 10.02 -3.37
C ILE A 130 -17.99 11.43 -2.74
N PRO A 131 -18.87 11.74 -1.75
CA PRO A 131 -18.86 13.01 -1.03
C PRO A 131 -17.53 13.29 -0.32
N ARG A 132 -17.17 14.58 -0.18
CA ARG A 132 -15.92 14.99 0.48
C ARG A 132 -15.80 14.46 1.91
N GLY A 133 -16.89 14.44 2.68
CA GLY A 133 -16.89 13.90 4.04
C GLY A 133 -16.39 12.46 4.10
N ILE A 134 -16.90 11.59 3.22
CA ILE A 134 -16.48 10.18 3.15
C ILE A 134 -14.99 10.07 2.79
N LYS A 135 -14.50 10.90 1.85
CA LYS A 135 -13.08 10.89 1.45
C LYS A 135 -12.14 11.19 2.62
N ILE A 136 -12.51 12.13 3.49
CA ILE A 136 -11.73 12.50 4.67
C ILE A 136 -11.85 11.41 5.75
N SER A 137 -13.03 10.85 5.97
CA SER A 137 -13.21 9.77 6.94
C SER A 137 -12.41 8.51 6.59
N ILE A 138 -12.21 8.21 5.30
CA ILE A 138 -11.37 7.08 4.87
C ILE A 138 -9.92 7.25 5.35
N SER A 139 -9.32 8.43 5.20
CA SER A 139 -7.93 8.64 5.65
C SER A 139 -7.80 8.58 7.17
N ALA A 140 -8.75 9.14 7.90
CA ALA A 140 -8.80 9.03 9.36
C ALA A 140 -8.94 7.57 9.82
N GLY A 141 -9.82 6.80 9.17
CA GLY A 141 -10.03 5.38 9.46
C GLY A 141 -8.78 4.54 9.23
N VAL A 142 -8.07 4.76 8.11
CA VAL A 142 -6.79 4.08 7.84
C VAL A 142 -5.75 4.44 8.90
N GLY A 143 -5.65 5.71 9.31
CA GLY A 143 -4.72 6.13 10.37
C GLY A 143 -4.96 5.43 11.71
N ILE A 144 -6.22 5.39 12.16
CA ILE A 144 -6.62 4.69 13.40
C ILE A 144 -6.33 3.18 13.28
N PHE A 145 -6.65 2.58 12.13
CA PHE A 145 -6.38 1.15 11.89
C PHE A 145 -4.89 0.81 12.00
N LEU A 146 -4.01 1.64 11.41
CA LEU A 146 -2.56 1.47 11.53
C LEU A 146 -2.06 1.65 12.96
N ALA A 147 -2.61 2.62 13.70
CA ALA A 147 -2.28 2.80 15.11
C ALA A 147 -2.63 1.56 15.95
N VAL A 148 -3.79 0.94 15.70
CA VAL A 148 -4.21 -0.30 16.35
C VAL A 148 -3.27 -1.46 16.02
N ILE A 149 -2.89 -1.63 14.74
CA ILE A 149 -1.92 -2.66 14.35
C ILE A 149 -0.57 -2.44 15.07
N GLY A 150 -0.08 -1.20 15.10
CA GLY A 150 1.17 -0.85 15.79
C GLY A 150 1.12 -1.19 17.29
N MET A 151 0.05 -0.80 17.97
CA MET A 151 -0.14 -1.12 19.40
C MET A 151 -0.28 -2.62 19.66
N ARG A 152 -0.92 -3.37 18.75
CA ARG A 152 -1.01 -4.84 18.84
C ARG A 152 0.36 -5.50 18.69
N ASN A 153 1.15 -5.08 17.71
CA ASN A 153 2.50 -5.62 17.50
C ASN A 153 3.45 -5.29 18.67
N ALA A 154 3.29 -4.10 19.28
CA ALA A 154 4.02 -3.72 20.49
C ALA A 154 3.54 -4.42 21.77
N LYS A 155 2.53 -5.31 21.67
CA LYS A 155 1.88 -6.00 22.79
C LYS A 155 1.26 -5.05 23.84
N LEU A 156 1.01 -3.80 23.46
CA LEU A 156 0.33 -2.80 24.31
C LEU A 156 -1.18 -3.02 24.34
N LEU A 157 -1.72 -3.67 23.31
CA LEU A 157 -3.11 -4.11 23.25
C LEU A 157 -3.18 -5.65 23.32
N ALA A 158 -3.70 -6.16 24.44
CA ALA A 158 -4.13 -7.55 24.55
C ALA A 158 -5.57 -7.65 24.01
N VAL A 159 -5.74 -8.16 22.80
CA VAL A 159 -7.08 -8.55 22.33
C VAL A 159 -7.46 -9.82 23.09
N ASN A 160 -8.17 -9.64 24.20
CA ASN A 160 -8.76 -10.73 24.94
C ASN A 160 -9.95 -11.24 24.11
N ALA A 161 -9.71 -12.18 23.20
CA ALA A 161 -10.69 -12.70 22.23
C ALA A 161 -11.90 -13.42 22.86
N LYS A 162 -12.01 -13.44 24.19
CA LYS A 162 -13.10 -14.10 24.94
C LYS A 162 -14.29 -13.20 25.28
N ARG A 163 -14.29 -11.91 24.88
CA ARG A 163 -15.30 -10.92 25.33
C ARG A 163 -16.07 -10.20 24.22
N VAL A 164 -16.19 -10.84 23.06
CA VAL A 164 -17.18 -10.44 22.04
C VAL A 164 -17.90 -11.71 21.60
N ALA A 165 -18.80 -12.17 22.47
CA ALA A 165 -19.87 -13.12 22.19
C ALA A 165 -21.17 -12.46 22.63
#